data_AF-A0A415EID3-F1
#
_entry.id   AF-A0A415EID3-F1
#
_cell.length_a   1.000
_cell.length_b   1.000
_cell.length_c   1.000
_cell.angle_alpha   90.00
_cell.angle_beta   90.00
_cell.angle_gamma   90.00
#
_symmetry.space_group_name_H-M   'P 1'
#
loop_
_entity.id
_entity.type
_entity.pdbx_description
1 polymer ?
#
loop_
_entity_poly.entity_id
_entity_poly.type
_entity_poly.pdbx_seq_one_letter_code
_entity_poly.pdbx_strand_id
1 'polypeptide(L)'
;MTEKVMNLPSPSIYEVIEHNLDPNLKLPREFSLRAHRRSPGEKLVYADGFMEGNLTGPDPGEETSQELLEILEKLRDKQFGEALKALNAFFDEDEELMNPLVGMVHEFIGQQDQAVVGDLIYFAKHLLVETDRIELVKFALTLLEYYPSEYDMEVGRQILDLAQCNEFTLFALRNMVQWDDSQEMIFELIQHVYGWGRIFAMEVLDPEPAEVQHWMLEQGWDNDVNPEYTALMIATDVKLDEVLRQAEKISEAAFRGASVLVEGLLQDEPIPGISEWPDPLGLLNHYLEQALERKLSWKEYQTIWHVVQFGEQHKDQPGMTGLVTKGGKLLTTFACAEVVIKAMEQGEGFELARALELPYHPAAEKLVREDPLGNVELLSYALTTDQLNNQELTGLYEKALPLEALAAGRVQPGGDELELELAYMQLAMVVGQLYGFPGVGEDLVHAALHCGNALCQEVAQQVEEQWHDLGWSHQLCN
;
A
#
# COMPACT_ATOMS: atom_id res chain seq x y z
N MET A 1 -25.75 -36.55 18.19
CA MET A 1 -26.74 -35.95 17.28
C MET A 1 -26.45 -34.46 17.33
N THR A 2 -25.80 -33.99 16.28
CA THR A 2 -25.30 -32.63 16.09
C THR A 2 -26.48 -31.74 15.73
N GLU A 3 -27.00 -31.00 16.71
CA GLU A 3 -27.83 -29.85 16.42
C GLU A 3 -26.92 -28.79 15.83
N LYS A 4 -27.07 -28.55 14.51
CA LYS A 4 -26.63 -27.31 13.86
C LYS A 4 -27.30 -26.16 14.61
N VAL A 5 -26.60 -25.57 15.57
CA VAL A 5 -26.89 -24.23 16.01
C VAL A 5 -26.30 -23.31 14.94
N MET A 6 -27.08 -22.32 14.53
CA MET A 6 -26.76 -21.26 13.56
C MET A 6 -27.18 -21.54 12.11
N ASN A 7 -28.43 -21.15 11.81
CA ASN A 7 -28.75 -20.51 10.54
C ASN A 7 -28.05 -19.14 10.56
N LEU A 8 -26.97 -18.95 9.79
CA LEU A 8 -26.42 -17.62 9.51
C LEU A 8 -26.67 -17.26 8.02
N PRO A 9 -27.00 -15.99 7.71
CA PRO A 9 -27.30 -15.52 6.35
C PRO A 9 -26.06 -15.23 5.47
N SER A 10 -24.85 -15.33 6.02
CA SER A 10 -23.54 -15.04 5.40
C SER A 10 -22.52 -16.15 5.73
N PRO A 11 -21.59 -16.50 4.81
CA PRO A 11 -20.51 -17.45 5.10
C PRO A 11 -19.54 -16.90 6.16
N SER A 12 -18.89 -17.78 6.90
CA SER A 12 -17.84 -17.37 7.86
C SER A 12 -16.63 -16.78 7.12
N ILE A 13 -15.79 -16.03 7.82
CA ILE A 13 -14.56 -15.49 7.23
C ILE A 13 -13.64 -16.62 6.77
N TYR A 14 -13.52 -17.67 7.57
CA TYR A 14 -12.70 -18.82 7.23
C TYR A 14 -13.22 -19.52 5.96
N GLU A 15 -14.54 -19.73 5.83
CA GLU A 15 -15.13 -20.30 4.61
C GLU A 15 -14.86 -19.45 3.37
N VAL A 16 -14.90 -18.11 3.50
CA VAL A 16 -14.57 -17.19 2.39
C VAL A 16 -13.11 -17.33 1.98
N ILE A 17 -12.18 -17.39 2.94
CA ILE A 17 -10.75 -17.56 2.64
C ILE A 17 -10.51 -18.94 2.01
N GLU A 18 -10.99 -20.01 2.64
CA GLU A 18 -10.82 -21.39 2.16
C GLU A 18 -11.33 -21.54 0.70
N HIS A 19 -12.46 -20.92 0.36
CA HIS A 19 -13.02 -20.99 -0.99
C HIS A 19 -12.18 -20.27 -2.06
N ASN A 20 -11.35 -19.30 -1.66
CA ASN A 20 -10.53 -18.49 -2.57
C ASN A 20 -9.06 -18.94 -2.62
N LEU A 21 -8.66 -19.92 -1.80
CA LEU A 21 -7.32 -20.51 -1.88
C LEU A 21 -7.13 -21.30 -3.19
N ASP A 22 -5.98 -21.11 -3.83
CA ASP A 22 -5.58 -21.88 -5.00
C ASP A 22 -5.10 -23.31 -4.59
N PRO A 23 -4.79 -24.20 -5.55
CA PRO A 23 -4.26 -25.53 -5.24
C PRO A 23 -2.91 -25.55 -4.49
N ASN A 24 -2.17 -24.44 -4.48
CA ASN A 24 -0.95 -24.25 -3.70
C ASN A 24 -1.21 -23.53 -2.37
N LEU A 25 -2.49 -23.35 -2.01
CA LEU A 25 -2.95 -22.78 -0.76
C LEU A 25 -2.56 -21.31 -0.60
N LYS A 26 -2.67 -20.56 -1.69
CA LYS A 26 -2.41 -19.11 -1.75
C LYS A 26 -3.66 -18.36 -2.14
N LEU A 27 -3.85 -17.17 -1.59
CA LEU A 27 -4.85 -16.24 -2.10
C LEU A 27 -4.31 -15.52 -3.34
N PRO A 28 -5.16 -15.17 -4.32
CA PRO A 28 -4.77 -14.27 -5.41
C PRO A 28 -4.22 -12.93 -4.87
N ARG A 29 -3.25 -12.32 -5.54
CA ARG A 29 -2.64 -11.05 -5.10
C ARG A 29 -3.69 -9.94 -4.95
N GLU A 30 -4.71 -9.95 -5.81
CA GLU A 30 -5.83 -9.00 -5.80
C GLU A 30 -6.92 -9.28 -4.75
N PHE A 31 -6.80 -10.37 -3.98
CA PHE A 31 -7.79 -10.70 -2.96
C PHE A 31 -7.74 -9.65 -1.82
N SER A 32 -8.92 -9.12 -1.48
CA SER A 32 -9.12 -8.33 -0.26
C SER A 32 -10.39 -8.76 0.45
N LEU A 33 -10.29 -9.16 1.71
CA LEU A 33 -11.41 -9.51 2.56
C LEU A 33 -12.33 -8.31 2.79
N ARG A 34 -11.76 -7.12 3.04
CA ARG A 34 -12.54 -5.89 3.23
C ARG A 34 -13.32 -5.54 1.98
N ALA A 35 -12.74 -5.70 0.79
CA ALA A 35 -13.45 -5.50 -0.48
C ALA A 35 -14.59 -6.52 -0.68
N HIS A 36 -14.38 -7.79 -0.31
CA HIS A 36 -15.41 -8.83 -0.39
C HIS A 36 -16.60 -8.57 0.55
N ARG A 37 -16.37 -7.87 1.66
CA ARG A 37 -17.36 -7.62 2.70
C ARG A 37 -17.87 -6.17 2.74
N ARG A 38 -17.52 -5.37 1.73
CA ARG A 38 -17.97 -3.99 1.58
C ARG A 38 -19.48 -3.85 1.75
N SER A 39 -19.91 -2.97 2.64
CA SER A 39 -21.32 -2.65 2.81
C SER A 39 -21.85 -1.83 1.63
N PRO A 40 -23.11 -2.02 1.19
CA PRO A 40 -23.72 -1.16 0.19
C PRO A 40 -23.68 0.32 0.63
N GLY A 41 -22.99 1.17 -0.12
CA GLY A 41 -22.82 2.60 0.18
C GLY A 41 -21.54 2.97 0.93
N GLU A 42 -20.71 2.00 1.35
CA GLU A 42 -19.40 2.25 1.96
C GLU A 42 -18.45 2.87 0.91
N LYS A 43 -17.92 4.07 1.18
CA LYS A 43 -17.27 4.91 0.16
C LYS A 43 -15.77 4.63 -0.02
N LEU A 44 -15.12 4.19 1.05
CA LEU A 44 -13.69 3.88 1.09
C LEU A 44 -13.52 2.48 1.66
N VAL A 45 -12.73 1.64 0.99
CA VAL A 45 -12.34 0.32 1.52
C VAL A 45 -10.85 0.39 1.79
N TYR A 46 -10.47 0.29 3.06
CA TYR A 46 -9.07 0.19 3.43
C TYR A 46 -8.46 -1.11 2.92
N ALA A 47 -7.17 -1.06 2.57
CA ALA A 47 -6.43 -2.27 2.28
C ALA A 47 -6.43 -3.21 3.50
N ASP A 48 -6.43 -4.51 3.25
CA ASP A 48 -6.34 -5.52 4.30
C ASP A 48 -5.06 -5.31 5.14
N GLY A 49 -5.20 -5.30 6.47
CA GLY A 49 -4.09 -5.04 7.42
C GLY A 49 -3.70 -3.56 7.58
N PHE A 50 -4.40 -2.63 6.93
CA PHE A 50 -4.11 -1.20 7.01
C PHE A 50 -4.20 -0.63 8.43
N MET A 51 -5.15 -1.12 9.23
CA MET A 51 -5.40 -0.63 10.59
C MET A 51 -4.17 -0.85 11.47
N GLU A 52 -3.60 -2.05 11.45
CA GLU A 52 -2.37 -2.37 12.17
C GLU A 52 -1.15 -1.68 11.54
N GLY A 53 -1.14 -1.52 10.22
CA GLY A 53 -0.04 -0.88 9.50
C GLY A 53 0.14 0.61 9.77
N ASN A 54 -0.95 1.34 10.06
CA ASN A 54 -0.93 2.81 10.15
C ASN A 54 -1.55 3.41 11.41
N LEU A 55 -2.52 2.73 12.04
CA LEU A 55 -3.26 3.30 13.17
C LEU A 55 -2.78 2.75 14.50
N THR A 56 -2.71 1.42 14.62
CA THR A 56 -2.43 0.78 15.91
C THR A 56 -0.98 0.33 16.07
N GLY A 57 -0.26 0.18 14.96
CA GLY A 57 1.08 -0.44 14.93
C GLY A 57 1.03 -1.98 14.99
N PRO A 58 2.17 -2.65 14.74
CA PRO A 58 2.29 -4.11 14.74
C PRO A 58 2.43 -4.71 16.15
N ASP A 59 2.82 -3.92 17.15
CA ASP A 59 2.96 -4.38 18.53
C ASP A 59 1.58 -4.62 19.19
N PRO A 60 1.48 -5.56 20.15
CA PRO A 60 0.31 -5.67 21.01
C PRO A 60 0.02 -4.34 21.72
N GLY A 61 -1.21 -3.85 21.61
CA GLY A 61 -1.61 -2.64 22.31
C GLY A 61 -1.84 -2.84 23.80
N GLU A 62 -1.78 -1.73 24.55
CA GLU A 62 -1.88 -1.69 26.01
C GLU A 62 -3.15 -0.97 26.48
N GLU A 63 -4.15 -0.82 25.59
CA GLU A 63 -5.43 -0.24 25.96
C GLU A 63 -6.23 -1.19 26.86
N THR A 64 -7.13 -0.61 27.65
CA THR A 64 -7.94 -1.36 28.62
C THR A 64 -9.41 -1.06 28.39
N SER A 65 -10.24 -2.10 28.46
CA SER A 65 -11.69 -2.01 28.32
C SER A 65 -12.38 -2.79 29.44
N GLN A 66 -13.19 -2.08 30.23
CA GLN A 66 -13.99 -2.72 31.29
C GLN A 66 -15.04 -3.66 30.69
N GLU A 67 -15.61 -3.30 29.54
CA GLU A 67 -16.60 -4.12 28.84
C GLU A 67 -15.98 -5.43 28.33
N LEU A 68 -14.81 -5.36 27.69
CA LEU A 68 -14.11 -6.58 27.25
C LEU A 68 -13.68 -7.43 28.45
N LEU A 69 -13.26 -6.83 29.56
CA LEU A 69 -12.96 -7.59 30.79
C LEU A 69 -14.17 -8.37 31.29
N GLU A 70 -15.36 -7.75 31.33
CA GLU A 70 -16.61 -8.43 31.72
C GLU A 70 -16.95 -9.58 30.77
N ILE A 71 -16.68 -9.43 29.47
CA ILE A 71 -16.83 -10.49 28.47
C ILE A 71 -15.85 -11.64 28.74
N LEU A 72 -14.59 -11.35 29.03
CA LEU A 72 -13.58 -12.36 29.38
C LEU A 72 -13.97 -13.13 30.66
N GLU A 73 -14.53 -12.44 31.66
CA GLU A 73 -15.07 -13.08 32.86
C GLU A 73 -16.24 -14.03 32.54
N LYS A 74 -17.11 -13.68 31.60
CA LYS A 74 -18.16 -14.58 31.11
C LYS A 74 -17.59 -15.82 30.45
N LEU A 75 -16.51 -15.68 29.66
CA LEU A 75 -15.82 -16.81 29.05
C LEU A 75 -15.20 -17.73 30.11
N ARG A 76 -14.52 -17.17 31.12
CA ARG A 76 -14.00 -17.90 32.29
C ARG A 76 -15.11 -18.69 32.99
N ASP A 77 -16.28 -18.09 33.14
CA ASP A 77 -17.44 -18.70 33.81
C ASP A 77 -18.26 -19.63 32.87
N LYS A 78 -17.73 -19.96 31.68
CA LYS A 78 -18.31 -20.84 30.65
C LYS A 78 -19.65 -20.37 30.08
N GLN A 79 -19.92 -19.07 30.14
CA GLN A 79 -21.12 -18.44 29.59
C GLN A 79 -20.93 -18.12 28.10
N PHE A 80 -20.45 -19.08 27.30
CA PHE A 80 -19.98 -18.86 25.92
C PHE A 80 -21.01 -18.18 25.01
N GLY A 81 -22.29 -18.55 25.10
CA GLY A 81 -23.34 -17.94 24.29
C GLY A 81 -23.61 -16.47 24.63
N GLU A 82 -23.53 -16.10 25.91
CA GLU A 82 -23.66 -14.70 26.34
C GLU A 82 -22.42 -13.90 25.98
N ALA A 83 -21.23 -14.48 26.18
CA ALA A 83 -19.97 -13.86 25.83
C ALA A 83 -19.88 -13.60 24.31
N LEU A 84 -20.26 -14.57 23.47
CA LEU A 84 -20.29 -14.38 22.02
C LEU A 84 -21.24 -13.26 21.59
N LYS A 85 -22.43 -13.18 22.20
CA LYS A 85 -23.37 -12.10 21.92
C LYS A 85 -22.79 -10.74 22.31
N ALA A 86 -22.07 -10.66 23.44
CA ALA A 86 -21.43 -9.44 23.90
C ALA A 86 -20.22 -9.06 23.05
N LEU A 87 -19.37 -10.01 22.63
CA LEU A 87 -18.27 -9.78 21.69
C LEU A 87 -18.76 -9.20 20.36
N ASN A 88 -19.86 -9.75 19.82
CA ASN A 88 -20.45 -9.23 18.58
C ASN A 88 -20.97 -7.79 18.73
N ALA A 89 -21.43 -7.41 19.92
CA ALA A 89 -21.89 -6.06 20.19
C ALA A 89 -20.71 -5.10 20.45
N PHE A 90 -19.66 -5.59 21.11
CA PHE A 90 -18.46 -4.83 21.43
C PHE A 90 -17.67 -4.45 20.17
N PHE A 91 -17.53 -5.39 19.22
CA PHE A 91 -16.88 -5.15 17.93
C PHE A 91 -17.87 -4.82 16.80
N ASP A 92 -19.02 -4.22 17.13
CA ASP A 92 -19.97 -3.79 16.10
C ASP A 92 -19.50 -2.48 15.44
N GLU A 93 -19.81 -2.28 14.17
CA GLU A 93 -19.55 -1.05 13.39
C GLU A 93 -18.06 -0.61 13.22
N ASP A 94 -17.09 -1.51 13.36
CA ASP A 94 -15.64 -1.27 13.10
C ASP A 94 -15.03 -0.11 13.93
N GLU A 95 -15.70 0.36 14.99
CA GLU A 95 -15.18 1.42 15.87
C GLU A 95 -14.08 0.91 16.79
N GLU A 96 -14.22 -0.32 17.27
CA GLU A 96 -13.28 -0.98 18.18
C GLU A 96 -12.38 -1.96 17.41
N LEU A 97 -11.07 -1.81 17.60
CA LEU A 97 -10.06 -2.68 16.98
C LEU A 97 -9.51 -3.65 18.02
N MET A 98 -9.22 -4.89 17.61
CA MET A 98 -8.67 -5.90 18.49
C MET A 98 -7.24 -5.55 18.90
N ASN A 99 -6.39 -5.06 17.99
CA ASN A 99 -4.97 -4.90 18.26
C ASN A 99 -4.64 -4.02 19.49
N PRO A 100 -5.29 -2.85 19.71
CA PRO A 100 -5.13 -2.04 20.91
C PRO A 100 -5.39 -2.77 22.23
N LEU A 101 -6.21 -3.82 22.21
CA LEU A 101 -6.70 -4.55 23.39
C LEU A 101 -5.95 -5.88 23.63
N VAL A 102 -4.96 -6.22 22.81
CA VAL A 102 -4.24 -7.52 22.91
C VAL A 102 -3.53 -7.67 24.26
N GLY A 103 -2.87 -6.62 24.75
CA GLY A 103 -2.16 -6.63 26.04
C GLY A 103 -3.08 -6.98 27.22
N MET A 104 -4.29 -6.41 27.28
CA MET A 104 -5.24 -6.74 28.35
C MET A 104 -5.77 -8.19 28.26
N VAL A 105 -5.92 -8.74 27.04
CA VAL A 105 -6.28 -10.16 26.86
C VAL A 105 -5.15 -11.06 27.33
N HIS A 106 -3.90 -10.73 26.98
CA HIS A 106 -2.70 -11.44 27.46
C HIS A 106 -2.60 -11.41 28.98
N GLU A 107 -2.79 -10.25 29.61
CA GLU A 107 -2.78 -10.12 31.06
C GLU A 107 -3.89 -10.99 31.70
N PHE A 108 -5.10 -10.95 31.15
CA PHE A 108 -6.21 -11.76 31.65
C PHE A 108 -5.89 -13.26 31.62
N ILE A 109 -5.41 -13.77 30.48
CA ILE A 109 -5.08 -15.20 30.31
C ILE A 109 -3.95 -15.61 31.26
N GLY A 110 -2.92 -14.77 31.41
CA GLY A 110 -1.78 -15.01 32.29
C GLY A 110 -2.15 -15.17 33.78
N GLN A 111 -3.33 -14.69 34.19
CA GLN A 111 -3.86 -14.82 35.55
C GLN A 111 -4.74 -16.07 35.76
N GLN A 112 -5.05 -16.83 34.70
CA GLN A 112 -5.94 -17.98 34.78
C GLN A 112 -5.22 -19.30 35.07
N ASP A 113 -5.97 -20.28 35.58
CA ASP A 113 -5.49 -21.65 35.68
C ASP A 113 -5.60 -22.41 34.33
N GLN A 114 -4.92 -23.55 34.23
CA GLN A 114 -4.87 -24.36 33.01
C GLN A 114 -6.23 -24.87 32.54
N ALA A 115 -7.20 -25.06 33.45
CA ALA A 115 -8.52 -25.53 33.06
C ALA A 115 -9.31 -24.40 32.36
N VAL A 116 -9.25 -23.19 32.92
CA VAL A 116 -9.84 -22.00 32.32
C VAL A 116 -9.18 -21.68 30.97
N VAL A 117 -7.84 -21.72 30.88
CA VAL A 117 -7.14 -21.53 29.60
C VAL A 117 -7.63 -22.55 28.57
N GLY A 118 -7.77 -23.83 28.94
CA GLY A 118 -8.33 -24.85 28.06
C GLY A 118 -9.75 -24.55 27.56
N ASP A 119 -10.61 -23.98 28.40
CA ASP A 119 -11.96 -23.55 28.01
C ASP A 119 -11.93 -22.34 27.05
N LEU A 120 -11.02 -21.37 27.27
CA LEU A 120 -10.81 -20.23 26.38
C LEU A 120 -10.30 -20.68 25.00
N ILE A 121 -9.34 -21.60 24.97
CA ILE A 121 -8.83 -22.19 23.72
C ILE A 121 -9.94 -22.96 22.99
N TYR A 122 -10.77 -23.73 23.70
CA TYR A 122 -11.91 -24.40 23.09
C TYR A 122 -12.85 -23.41 22.40
N PHE A 123 -13.18 -22.30 23.08
CA PHE A 123 -13.97 -21.22 22.49
C PHE A 123 -13.29 -20.60 21.27
N ALA A 124 -11.99 -20.31 21.34
CA ALA A 124 -11.22 -19.70 20.25
C ALA A 124 -11.23 -20.55 18.98
N LYS A 125 -11.02 -21.88 19.09
CA LYS A 125 -11.04 -22.79 17.94
C LYS A 125 -12.36 -22.77 17.18
N HIS A 126 -13.48 -22.71 17.90
CA HIS A 126 -14.80 -22.58 17.30
C HIS A 126 -14.99 -21.20 16.67
N LEU A 127 -14.64 -20.14 17.42
CA LEU A 127 -14.79 -18.76 16.93
C LEU A 127 -14.01 -18.50 15.64
N LEU A 128 -12.79 -19.06 15.53
CA LEU A 128 -11.88 -18.91 14.39
C LEU A 128 -12.54 -19.27 13.05
N VAL A 129 -13.42 -20.27 13.03
CA VAL A 129 -14.04 -20.78 11.80
C VAL A 129 -15.54 -20.50 11.67
N GLU A 130 -16.20 -20.11 12.76
CA GLU A 130 -17.65 -19.89 12.78
C GLU A 130 -18.05 -18.41 12.64
N THR A 131 -17.15 -17.47 12.93
CA THR A 131 -17.46 -16.03 12.90
C THR A 131 -17.38 -15.43 11.50
N ASP A 132 -18.18 -14.40 11.27
CA ASP A 132 -18.16 -13.58 10.06
C ASP A 132 -17.63 -12.15 10.33
N ARG A 133 -17.06 -11.92 11.52
CA ARG A 133 -16.52 -10.61 11.96
C ARG A 133 -15.00 -10.64 12.06
N ILE A 134 -14.34 -9.64 11.45
CA ILE A 134 -12.87 -9.54 11.35
C ILE A 134 -12.22 -9.53 12.73
N GLU A 135 -12.66 -8.63 13.59
CA GLU A 135 -12.06 -8.44 14.92
C GLU A 135 -12.27 -9.66 15.84
N LEU A 136 -13.32 -10.46 15.61
CA LEU A 136 -13.53 -11.72 16.35
C LEU A 136 -12.58 -12.83 15.89
N VAL A 137 -12.16 -12.84 14.61
CA VAL A 137 -11.09 -13.74 14.13
C VAL A 137 -9.76 -13.34 14.77
N LYS A 138 -9.44 -12.04 14.80
CA LYS A 138 -8.24 -11.51 15.47
C LYS A 138 -8.25 -11.85 16.96
N PHE A 139 -9.37 -11.67 17.64
CA PHE A 139 -9.55 -12.07 19.05
C PHE A 139 -9.29 -13.58 19.24
N ALA A 140 -9.83 -14.43 18.36
CA ALA A 140 -9.59 -15.88 18.41
C ALA A 140 -8.10 -16.21 18.23
N LEU A 141 -7.43 -15.57 17.27
CA LEU A 141 -5.98 -15.74 17.03
C LEU A 141 -5.15 -15.29 18.25
N THR A 142 -5.54 -14.20 18.91
CA THR A 142 -4.89 -13.74 20.16
C THR A 142 -5.03 -14.75 21.30
N LEU A 143 -6.22 -15.37 21.47
CA LEU A 143 -6.37 -16.44 22.47
C LEU A 143 -5.48 -17.65 22.15
N LEU A 144 -5.35 -17.99 20.86
CA LEU A 144 -4.58 -19.13 20.39
C LEU A 144 -3.06 -18.99 20.56
N GLU A 145 -2.54 -17.78 20.81
CA GLU A 145 -1.11 -17.55 21.12
C GLU A 145 -0.63 -18.36 22.35
N TYR A 146 -1.56 -18.77 23.23
CA TYR A 146 -1.30 -19.59 24.42
C TYR A 146 -1.52 -21.10 24.20
N TYR A 147 -1.78 -21.52 22.96
CA TYR A 147 -2.01 -22.91 22.59
C TYR A 147 -0.92 -23.41 21.66
N PRO A 148 -0.35 -24.61 21.87
CA PRO A 148 0.64 -25.21 20.97
C PRO A 148 -0.05 -25.70 19.68
N SER A 149 -0.42 -24.73 18.83
CA SER A 149 -1.17 -24.92 17.59
C SER A 149 -0.39 -25.70 16.53
N GLU A 150 0.93 -25.71 16.59
CA GLU A 150 1.83 -26.50 15.75
C GLU A 150 1.60 -28.01 15.86
N TYR A 151 1.13 -28.49 17.01
CA TYR A 151 0.84 -29.92 17.22
C TYR A 151 -0.64 -30.28 16.98
N ASP A 152 -1.47 -29.30 16.63
CA ASP A 152 -2.87 -29.48 16.27
C ASP A 152 -3.04 -29.21 14.78
N MET A 153 -2.99 -30.28 13.97
CA MET A 153 -3.01 -30.18 12.51
C MET A 153 -4.20 -29.38 11.96
N GLU A 154 -5.34 -29.41 12.64
CA GLU A 154 -6.54 -28.69 12.19
C GLU A 154 -6.39 -27.19 12.46
N VAL A 155 -6.01 -26.82 13.69
CA VAL A 155 -5.85 -25.41 14.08
C VAL A 155 -4.64 -24.76 13.39
N GLY A 156 -3.50 -25.45 13.34
CA GLY A 156 -2.32 -24.98 12.63
C GLY A 156 -2.61 -24.74 11.14
N ARG A 157 -3.42 -25.61 10.50
CA ARG A 157 -3.87 -25.40 9.13
C ARG A 157 -4.75 -24.14 9.01
N GLN A 158 -5.71 -23.97 9.92
CA GLN A 158 -6.59 -22.81 9.91
C GLN A 158 -5.80 -21.49 10.08
N ILE A 159 -4.80 -21.47 10.95
CA ILE A 159 -3.90 -20.31 11.13
C ILE A 159 -3.14 -20.03 9.83
N LEU A 160 -2.59 -21.05 9.17
CA LEU A 160 -1.87 -20.88 7.89
C LEU A 160 -2.75 -20.38 6.75
N ASP A 161 -4.00 -20.86 6.66
CA ASP A 161 -4.98 -20.39 5.68
C ASP A 161 -5.30 -18.91 5.91
N LEU A 162 -5.57 -18.53 7.16
CA LEU A 162 -5.85 -17.14 7.54
C LEU A 162 -4.63 -16.25 7.30
N ALA A 163 -3.40 -16.75 7.54
CA ALA A 163 -2.17 -16.00 7.35
C ALA A 163 -1.98 -15.50 5.90
N GLN A 164 -2.54 -16.20 4.91
CA GLN A 164 -2.51 -15.78 3.50
C GLN A 164 -3.27 -14.46 3.25
N CYS A 165 -4.17 -14.09 4.15
CA CYS A 165 -4.92 -12.83 4.07
C CYS A 165 -4.19 -11.74 4.85
N ASN A 166 -3.82 -10.65 4.18
CA ASN A 166 -3.11 -9.52 4.80
C ASN A 166 -3.79 -8.99 6.08
N GLU A 167 -5.12 -9.12 6.18
CA GLU A 167 -5.92 -8.70 7.34
C GLU A 167 -5.61 -9.50 8.62
N PHE A 168 -5.16 -10.75 8.47
CA PHE A 168 -4.88 -11.65 9.59
C PHE A 168 -3.41 -12.05 9.71
N THR A 169 -2.57 -11.71 8.72
CA THR A 169 -1.16 -12.11 8.70
C THR A 169 -0.45 -11.74 10.01
N LEU A 170 -0.61 -10.52 10.54
CA LEU A 170 0.02 -10.13 11.83
C LEU A 170 -0.36 -11.07 12.98
N PHE A 171 -1.65 -11.32 13.16
CA PHE A 171 -2.16 -12.14 14.26
C PHE A 171 -1.78 -13.62 14.09
N ALA A 172 -1.74 -14.11 12.85
CA ALA A 172 -1.25 -15.45 12.56
C ALA A 172 0.26 -15.57 12.84
N LEU A 173 1.06 -14.56 12.48
CA LEU A 173 2.51 -14.52 12.76
C LEU A 173 2.79 -14.63 14.26
N ARG A 174 2.02 -13.96 15.14
CA ARG A 174 2.17 -14.07 16.60
C ARG A 174 2.04 -15.50 17.13
N ASN A 175 1.20 -16.31 16.48
CA ASN A 175 1.10 -17.74 16.76
C ASN A 175 2.30 -18.49 16.17
N MET A 176 2.62 -18.23 14.89
CA MET A 176 3.65 -18.95 14.14
C MET A 176 5.06 -18.75 14.67
N VAL A 177 5.42 -17.59 15.22
CA VAL A 177 6.77 -17.33 15.75
C VAL A 177 7.16 -18.25 16.91
N GLN A 178 6.18 -18.89 17.57
CA GLN A 178 6.41 -19.87 18.63
C GLN A 178 6.62 -21.30 18.11
N TRP A 179 6.40 -21.55 16.82
CA TRP A 179 6.49 -22.90 16.23
C TRP A 179 7.95 -23.33 16.01
N ASP A 180 8.18 -24.65 16.08
CA ASP A 180 9.51 -25.26 15.89
C ASP A 180 10.13 -24.90 14.52
N ASP A 181 9.33 -24.93 13.45
CA ASP A 181 9.75 -24.64 12.06
C ASP A 181 9.33 -23.23 11.61
N SER A 182 9.15 -22.29 12.54
CA SER A 182 8.59 -20.95 12.32
C SER A 182 9.23 -20.19 11.15
N GLN A 183 10.55 -20.14 11.08
CA GLN A 183 11.28 -19.38 10.05
C GLN A 183 11.08 -19.93 8.64
N GLU A 184 11.01 -21.25 8.46
CA GLU A 184 10.72 -21.86 7.16
C GLU A 184 9.29 -21.52 6.71
N MET A 185 8.33 -21.63 7.62
CA MET A 185 6.93 -21.33 7.34
C MET A 185 6.67 -19.84 7.07
N ILE A 186 7.33 -18.94 7.81
CA ILE A 186 7.25 -17.49 7.59
C ILE A 186 7.89 -17.12 6.26
N PHE A 187 9.02 -17.74 5.91
CA PHE A 187 9.66 -17.52 4.62
C PHE A 187 8.82 -18.04 3.45
N GLU A 188 8.04 -19.12 3.62
CA GLU A 188 7.04 -19.52 2.62
C GLU A 188 5.90 -18.49 2.53
N LEU A 189 5.35 -18.07 3.68
CA LEU A 189 4.23 -17.14 3.76
C LEU A 189 4.54 -15.77 3.13
N ILE A 190 5.69 -15.17 3.44
CA ILE A 190 6.06 -13.82 2.97
C ILE A 190 6.11 -13.73 1.44
N GLN A 191 6.33 -14.86 0.76
CA GLN A 191 6.33 -14.96 -0.71
C GLN A 191 4.91 -14.94 -1.31
N HIS A 192 3.88 -15.11 -0.49
CA HIS A 192 2.48 -15.26 -0.93
C HIS A 192 1.60 -14.06 -0.55
N VAL A 193 2.01 -13.28 0.45
CA VAL A 193 1.33 -12.06 0.85
C VAL A 193 1.95 -10.85 0.16
N TYR A 194 1.10 -9.91 -0.25
CA TYR A 194 1.46 -8.64 -0.87
C TYR A 194 0.60 -7.56 -0.22
N GLY A 195 1.23 -6.60 0.47
CA GLY A 195 0.57 -5.58 1.28
C GLY A 195 1.18 -5.48 2.68
N TRP A 196 0.33 -5.17 3.66
CA TRP A 196 0.73 -5.06 5.07
C TRP A 196 1.21 -6.39 5.66
N GLY A 197 0.61 -7.52 5.25
CA GLY A 197 1.03 -8.83 5.70
C GLY A 197 2.49 -9.14 5.34
N ARG A 198 2.97 -8.68 4.18
CA ARG A 198 4.39 -8.83 3.81
C ARG A 198 5.29 -8.00 4.71
N ILE A 199 4.90 -6.78 5.04
CA ILE A 199 5.67 -5.90 5.92
C ILE A 199 5.82 -6.57 7.29
N PHE A 200 4.70 -7.02 7.90
CA PHE A 200 4.74 -7.70 9.20
C PHE A 200 5.55 -9.00 9.16
N ALA A 201 5.44 -9.80 8.11
CA ALA A 201 6.22 -11.03 7.97
C ALA A 201 7.72 -10.73 7.86
N MET A 202 8.09 -9.61 7.23
CA MET A 202 9.48 -9.19 7.09
C MET A 202 10.09 -8.77 8.43
N GLU A 203 9.31 -8.16 9.33
CA GLU A 203 9.77 -7.75 10.67
C GLU A 203 10.14 -8.93 11.60
N VAL A 204 9.56 -10.12 11.36
CA VAL A 204 9.79 -11.32 12.20
C VAL A 204 10.61 -12.42 11.53
N LEU A 205 10.92 -12.26 10.24
CA LEU A 205 11.75 -13.16 9.47
C LEU A 205 13.23 -12.95 9.84
N ASP A 206 13.97 -14.04 10.06
CA ASP A 206 15.42 -14.01 10.24
C ASP A 206 16.10 -13.70 8.89
N PRO A 207 16.78 -12.54 8.75
CA PRO A 207 17.41 -12.17 7.50
C PRO A 207 18.79 -12.80 7.33
N GLU A 208 19.35 -13.53 8.30
CA GLU A 208 20.72 -14.07 8.19
C GLU A 208 20.92 -15.17 7.13
N PRO A 209 19.97 -16.09 6.86
CA PRO A 209 20.14 -17.10 5.84
C PRO A 209 20.38 -16.48 4.45
N ALA A 210 21.41 -16.96 3.75
CA ALA A 210 21.80 -16.40 2.45
C ALA A 210 20.69 -16.49 1.39
N GLU A 211 19.84 -17.52 1.46
CA GLU A 211 18.69 -17.66 0.56
C GLU A 211 17.62 -16.60 0.82
N VAL A 212 17.41 -16.22 2.09
CA VAL A 212 16.50 -15.15 2.49
C VAL A 212 17.04 -13.80 2.01
N GLN A 213 18.31 -13.48 2.26
CA GLN A 213 18.91 -12.23 1.76
C GLN A 213 18.86 -12.11 0.24
N HIS A 214 19.13 -13.22 -0.46
CA HIS A 214 19.05 -13.26 -1.92
C HIS A 214 17.61 -12.99 -2.41
N TRP A 215 16.62 -13.64 -1.78
CA TRP A 215 15.23 -13.41 -2.09
C TRP A 215 14.78 -11.98 -1.75
N MET A 216 15.15 -11.45 -0.59
CA MET A 216 14.81 -10.08 -0.18
C MET A 216 15.35 -9.05 -1.19
N LEU A 217 16.59 -9.22 -1.65
CA LEU A 217 17.18 -8.34 -2.65
C LEU A 217 16.45 -8.44 -4.00
N GLU A 218 16.17 -9.64 -4.51
CA GLU A 218 15.62 -9.79 -5.86
C GLU A 218 14.09 -9.60 -5.93
N GLN A 219 13.37 -9.92 -4.86
CA GLN A 219 11.90 -10.04 -4.84
C GLN A 219 11.23 -9.43 -3.61
N GLY A 220 11.94 -9.25 -2.48
CA GLY A 220 11.35 -8.76 -1.23
C GLY A 220 10.72 -7.36 -1.34
N TRP A 221 11.22 -6.54 -2.26
CA TRP A 221 10.70 -5.20 -2.55
C TRP A 221 9.36 -5.19 -3.32
N ASP A 222 8.95 -6.31 -3.95
CA ASP A 222 7.70 -6.36 -4.74
C ASP A 222 6.49 -6.39 -3.81
N ASN A 223 5.99 -5.22 -3.44
CA ASN A 223 4.89 -5.05 -2.51
C ASN A 223 3.81 -4.10 -3.06
N ASP A 224 2.58 -4.26 -2.57
CA ASP A 224 1.46 -3.38 -2.94
C ASP A 224 1.33 -2.16 -2.02
N VAL A 225 2.05 -2.16 -0.89
CA VAL A 225 2.31 -0.98 -0.06
C VAL A 225 3.61 -0.33 -0.54
N ASN A 226 3.69 1.00 -0.46
CA ASN A 226 4.83 1.72 -1.00
C ASN A 226 6.19 1.20 -0.50
N PRO A 227 7.23 1.21 -1.36
CA PRO A 227 8.56 0.72 -1.02
C PRO A 227 9.22 1.43 0.17
N GLU A 228 8.85 2.68 0.46
CA GLU A 228 9.42 3.47 1.56
C GLU A 228 9.35 2.72 2.90
N TYR A 229 8.27 1.97 3.15
CA TYR A 229 8.05 1.24 4.40
C TYR A 229 9.05 0.11 4.67
N THR A 230 9.70 -0.44 3.64
CA THR A 230 10.60 -1.60 3.78
C THR A 230 11.99 -1.38 3.19
N ALA A 231 12.20 -0.32 2.42
CA ALA A 231 13.47 -0.09 1.72
C ALA A 231 14.68 -0.06 2.66
N LEU A 232 14.60 0.68 3.77
CA LEU A 232 15.70 0.77 4.75
C LEU A 232 15.97 -0.57 5.45
N MET A 233 14.91 -1.25 5.88
CA MET A 233 15.00 -2.58 6.51
C MET A 233 15.66 -3.57 5.55
N ILE A 234 15.12 -3.75 4.35
CA ILE A 234 15.66 -4.67 3.34
C ILE A 234 17.10 -4.30 3.00
N ALA A 235 17.40 -3.01 2.74
CA ALA A 235 18.75 -2.59 2.38
C ALA A 235 19.78 -2.89 3.47
N THR A 236 19.37 -2.78 4.74
CA THR A 236 20.20 -3.11 5.90
C THR A 236 20.42 -4.62 6.00
N ASP A 237 19.35 -5.39 5.93
CA ASP A 237 19.35 -6.85 6.08
C ASP A 237 20.14 -7.57 4.98
N VAL A 238 20.01 -7.11 3.73
CA VAL A 238 20.77 -7.66 2.59
C VAL A 238 22.18 -7.07 2.48
N LYS A 239 22.57 -6.18 3.39
CA LYS A 239 23.88 -5.49 3.39
C LYS A 239 24.14 -4.84 2.02
N LEU A 240 23.16 -4.06 1.54
CA LEU A 240 23.10 -3.53 0.17
C LEU A 240 24.41 -2.87 -0.30
N ASP A 241 25.06 -2.11 0.56
CA ASP A 241 26.32 -1.46 0.22
C ASP A 241 27.47 -2.47 0.02
N GLU A 242 27.54 -3.56 0.78
CA GLU A 242 28.50 -4.65 0.53
C GLU A 242 28.22 -5.35 -0.80
N VAL A 243 26.94 -5.54 -1.14
CA VAL A 243 26.50 -6.11 -2.42
C VAL A 243 26.93 -5.20 -3.58
N LEU A 244 26.72 -3.90 -3.47
CA LEU A 244 27.05 -2.94 -4.52
C LEU A 244 28.56 -2.70 -4.68
N ARG A 245 29.33 -2.81 -3.59
CA ARG A 245 30.81 -2.69 -3.58
C ARG A 245 31.54 -3.84 -4.29
N GLN A 246 30.85 -4.91 -4.66
CA GLN A 246 31.47 -6.02 -5.38
C GLN A 246 32.13 -5.55 -6.67
N ALA A 247 33.36 -6.01 -6.92
CA ALA A 247 34.09 -5.64 -8.13
C ALA A 247 33.46 -6.23 -9.40
N GLU A 248 32.82 -7.41 -9.26
CA GLU A 248 32.05 -8.03 -10.33
C GLU A 248 30.64 -7.44 -10.39
N LYS A 249 30.04 -7.48 -11.59
CA LYS A 249 28.67 -7.04 -11.78
C LYS A 249 27.71 -8.05 -11.15
N ILE A 250 26.87 -7.58 -10.24
CA ILE A 250 25.74 -8.37 -9.69
C ILE A 250 24.73 -8.76 -10.79
N SER A 251 23.86 -9.73 -10.52
CA SER A 251 22.83 -10.17 -11.47
C SER A 251 21.90 -9.01 -11.88
N GLU A 252 21.23 -9.14 -13.03
CA GLU A 252 20.24 -8.14 -13.47
C GLU A 252 19.05 -8.04 -12.49
N ALA A 253 18.64 -9.17 -11.90
CA ALA A 253 17.59 -9.20 -10.88
C ALA A 253 18.04 -8.49 -9.59
N ALA A 254 19.25 -8.74 -9.12
CA ALA A 254 19.83 -8.07 -7.96
C ALA A 254 20.03 -6.57 -8.21
N PHE A 255 20.44 -6.15 -9.41
CA PHE A 255 20.60 -4.73 -9.74
C PHE A 255 19.24 -4.01 -9.83
N ARG A 256 18.21 -4.67 -10.36
CA ARG A 256 16.84 -4.15 -10.33
C ARG A 256 16.36 -3.95 -8.89
N GLY A 257 16.53 -4.97 -8.05
CA GLY A 257 16.20 -4.88 -6.63
C GLY A 257 16.93 -3.76 -5.92
N ALA A 258 18.26 -3.67 -6.12
CA ALA A 258 19.05 -2.56 -5.61
C ALA A 258 18.56 -1.19 -6.09
N SER A 259 18.09 -1.08 -7.34
CA SER A 259 17.52 0.18 -7.86
C SER A 259 16.24 0.55 -7.15
N VAL A 260 15.33 -0.40 -6.91
CA VAL A 260 14.09 -0.16 -6.15
C VAL A 260 14.40 0.22 -4.70
N LEU A 261 15.38 -0.43 -4.07
CA LEU A 261 15.79 -0.09 -2.70
C LEU A 261 16.43 1.30 -2.63
N VAL A 262 17.30 1.66 -3.57
CA VAL A 262 17.87 3.02 -3.65
C VAL A 262 16.76 4.05 -3.88
N GLU A 263 15.81 3.77 -4.76
CA GLU A 263 14.64 4.62 -5.00
C GLU A 263 13.84 4.85 -3.72
N GLY A 264 13.46 3.77 -3.02
CA GLY A 264 12.72 3.87 -1.76
C GLY A 264 13.52 4.55 -0.64
N LEU A 265 14.83 4.35 -0.56
CA LEU A 265 15.69 5.05 0.40
C LEU A 265 15.74 6.57 0.14
N LEU A 266 15.70 7.00 -1.11
CA LEU A 266 15.72 8.43 -1.44
C LEU A 266 14.43 9.16 -1.01
N GLN A 267 13.34 8.41 -0.81
CA GLN A 267 12.11 8.88 -0.20
C GLN A 267 12.23 8.76 1.32
N ASP A 268 12.54 9.87 1.98
CA ASP A 268 12.88 9.92 3.41
C ASP A 268 11.64 10.04 4.34
N GLU A 269 10.44 9.87 3.77
CA GLU A 269 9.13 9.90 4.41
C GLU A 269 8.22 8.88 3.69
N PRO A 270 7.23 8.25 4.38
CA PRO A 270 6.76 8.53 5.74
C PRO A 270 7.62 7.94 6.87
N ILE A 271 8.53 7.03 6.54
CA ILE A 271 9.53 6.52 7.48
C ILE A 271 10.94 6.94 7.05
N PRO A 272 11.91 7.04 7.99
CA PRO A 272 13.28 7.43 7.63
C PRO A 272 13.89 6.48 6.59
N GLY A 273 14.51 7.06 5.56
CA GLY A 273 15.16 6.36 4.46
C GLY A 273 16.67 6.59 4.51
N ILE A 274 17.19 7.26 3.48
CA ILE A 274 18.62 7.48 3.29
C ILE A 274 19.25 8.39 4.36
N SER A 275 18.47 9.20 5.07
CA SER A 275 18.99 10.05 6.15
C SER A 275 19.55 9.26 7.33
N GLU A 276 19.01 8.06 7.59
CA GLU A 276 19.49 7.13 8.61
C GLU A 276 20.56 6.17 8.06
N TRP A 277 20.85 6.22 6.76
CA TRP A 277 21.90 5.38 6.18
C TRP A 277 23.30 5.89 6.58
N PRO A 278 24.24 5.03 7.05
CA PRO A 278 25.53 5.50 7.59
C PRO A 278 26.45 6.25 6.61
N ASP A 279 26.43 5.87 5.32
CA ASP A 279 27.22 6.50 4.26
C ASP A 279 26.40 6.65 2.97
N PRO A 280 25.52 7.67 2.89
CA PRO A 280 24.66 7.89 1.72
C PRO A 280 25.49 8.08 0.44
N LEU A 281 26.54 8.89 0.51
CA LEU A 281 27.39 9.16 -0.64
C LEU A 281 28.09 7.90 -1.16
N GLY A 282 28.59 7.05 -0.27
CA GLY A 282 29.19 5.76 -0.60
C GLY A 282 28.20 4.85 -1.30
N LEU A 283 27.04 4.60 -0.69
CA LEU A 283 25.97 3.76 -1.24
C LEU A 283 25.59 4.20 -2.67
N LEU A 284 25.30 5.49 -2.84
CA LEU A 284 24.89 6.05 -4.13
C LEU A 284 26.03 5.97 -5.16
N ASN A 285 27.29 6.14 -4.76
CA ASN A 285 28.41 5.95 -5.67
C ASN A 285 28.57 4.50 -6.12
N HIS A 286 28.46 3.52 -5.21
CA HIS A 286 28.55 2.11 -5.57
C HIS A 286 27.38 1.70 -6.47
N TYR A 287 26.18 2.22 -6.23
CA TYR A 287 25.04 2.05 -7.13
C TYR A 287 25.36 2.55 -8.55
N LEU A 288 25.84 3.79 -8.70
CA LEU A 288 26.21 4.34 -10.00
C LEU A 288 27.38 3.57 -10.66
N GLU A 289 28.31 3.01 -9.88
CA GLU A 289 29.36 2.12 -10.40
C GLU A 289 28.81 0.81 -10.94
N GLN A 290 27.85 0.20 -10.23
CA GLN A 290 27.15 -0.98 -10.71
C GLN A 290 26.35 -0.68 -11.98
N ALA A 291 25.79 0.52 -12.14
CA ALA A 291 25.07 0.94 -13.35
C ALA A 291 25.95 1.07 -14.61
N LEU A 292 27.25 1.36 -14.47
CA LEU A 292 28.14 1.57 -15.61
C LEU A 292 28.19 0.33 -16.53
N GLU A 293 28.14 0.56 -17.85
CA GLU A 293 28.23 -0.49 -18.88
C GLU A 293 27.12 -1.55 -18.83
N ARG A 294 26.05 -1.34 -18.06
CA ARG A 294 24.83 -2.15 -18.08
C ARG A 294 23.83 -1.65 -19.13
N LYS A 295 22.94 -2.55 -19.54
CA LYS A 295 21.72 -2.17 -20.27
C LYS A 295 20.64 -1.90 -19.24
N LEU A 296 20.26 -0.63 -19.10
CA LEU A 296 19.32 -0.20 -18.08
C LEU A 296 17.92 0.00 -18.68
N SER A 297 16.91 -0.28 -17.87
CA SER A 297 15.51 0.08 -18.07
C SER A 297 15.27 1.56 -17.78
N TRP A 298 14.10 2.06 -18.17
CA TRP A 298 13.72 3.45 -17.89
C TRP A 298 13.58 3.72 -16.39
N LYS A 299 13.12 2.74 -15.58
CA LYS A 299 13.01 2.85 -14.12
C LYS A 299 14.38 2.98 -13.45
N GLU A 300 15.36 2.18 -13.89
CA GLU A 300 16.73 2.28 -13.39
C GLU A 300 17.39 3.62 -13.75
N TYR A 301 17.09 4.17 -14.94
CA TYR A 301 17.49 5.54 -15.26
C TYR A 301 16.76 6.59 -14.43
N GLN A 302 15.49 6.38 -14.07
CA GLN A 302 14.74 7.29 -13.20
C GLN A 302 15.36 7.32 -11.81
N THR A 303 15.71 6.17 -11.24
CA THR A 303 16.47 6.10 -9.98
C THR A 303 17.80 6.84 -10.08
N ILE A 304 18.56 6.67 -11.17
CA ILE A 304 19.79 7.45 -11.39
C ILE A 304 19.50 8.96 -11.42
N TRP A 305 18.39 9.39 -12.02
CA TRP A 305 17.99 10.79 -12.01
C TRP A 305 17.66 11.30 -10.61
N HIS A 306 16.94 10.52 -9.78
CA HIS A 306 16.71 10.87 -8.39
C HIS A 306 18.00 10.92 -7.56
N VAL A 307 18.96 10.03 -7.80
CA VAL A 307 20.31 10.11 -7.22
C VAL A 307 21.01 11.44 -7.60
N VAL A 308 20.85 11.90 -8.84
CA VAL A 308 21.37 13.20 -9.28
C VAL A 308 20.65 14.35 -8.59
N GLN A 309 19.31 14.30 -8.45
CA GLN A 309 18.53 15.33 -7.74
C GLN A 309 18.97 15.43 -6.28
N PHE A 310 19.11 14.30 -5.60
CA PHE A 310 19.62 14.24 -4.23
C PHE A 310 21.01 14.90 -4.12
N GLY A 311 21.92 14.59 -5.05
CA GLY A 311 23.24 15.20 -5.09
C GLY A 311 23.23 16.73 -5.34
N GLU A 312 22.28 17.23 -6.15
CA GLU A 312 22.12 18.68 -6.38
C GLU A 312 21.53 19.40 -5.15
N GLN A 313 20.56 18.79 -4.46
CA GLN A 313 20.01 19.31 -3.21
C GLN A 313 21.09 19.41 -2.11
N HIS A 314 22.08 18.51 -2.14
CA HIS A 314 23.16 18.42 -1.16
C HIS A 314 24.52 18.88 -1.71
N LYS A 315 24.54 19.70 -2.76
CA LYS A 315 25.76 20.03 -3.53
C LYS A 315 26.91 20.61 -2.71
N ASP A 316 26.59 21.30 -1.61
CA ASP A 316 27.57 21.90 -0.70
C ASP A 316 28.34 20.86 0.15
N GLN A 317 27.85 19.63 0.22
CA GLN A 317 28.51 18.54 0.93
C GLN A 317 29.67 17.95 0.10
N PRO A 318 30.79 17.56 0.75
CA PRO A 318 31.93 16.97 0.04
C PRO A 318 31.52 15.75 -0.80
N GLY A 319 31.94 15.72 -2.07
CA GLY A 319 31.74 14.57 -2.96
C GLY A 319 30.41 14.56 -3.75
N MET A 320 29.39 15.33 -3.34
CA MET A 320 28.09 15.36 -4.03
C MET A 320 28.18 15.88 -5.47
N THR A 321 29.02 16.88 -5.74
CA THR A 321 29.29 17.33 -7.12
C THR A 321 29.85 16.20 -8.00
N GLY A 322 30.66 15.30 -7.42
CA GLY A 322 31.17 14.12 -8.11
C GLY A 322 30.07 13.11 -8.43
N LEU A 323 29.17 12.87 -7.48
CA LEU A 323 27.98 12.03 -7.64
C LEU A 323 27.09 12.53 -8.79
N VAL A 324 26.72 13.81 -8.76
CA VAL A 324 25.96 14.49 -9.82
C VAL A 324 26.62 14.31 -11.19
N THR A 325 27.93 14.56 -11.27
CA THR A 325 28.68 14.43 -12.52
C THR A 325 28.67 13.00 -13.06
N LYS A 326 28.73 12.01 -12.18
CA LYS A 326 28.73 10.59 -12.53
C LYS A 326 27.36 10.14 -13.03
N GLY A 327 26.30 10.47 -12.29
CA GLY A 327 24.92 10.15 -12.69
C GLY A 327 24.52 10.87 -13.98
N GLY A 328 24.83 12.16 -14.11
CA GLY A 328 24.53 12.93 -15.32
C GLY A 328 25.17 12.37 -16.60
N LYS A 329 26.35 11.74 -16.51
CA LYS A 329 26.96 11.03 -17.65
C LYS A 329 26.16 9.81 -18.10
N LEU A 330 25.51 9.09 -17.18
CA LEU A 330 24.66 7.95 -17.52
C LEU A 330 23.37 8.42 -18.21
N LEU A 331 22.79 9.52 -17.71
CA LEU A 331 21.55 10.11 -18.22
C LEU A 331 21.69 10.76 -19.61
N THR A 332 22.89 11.23 -19.96
CA THR A 332 23.16 11.88 -21.26
C THR A 332 23.50 10.89 -22.38
N THR A 333 23.27 9.59 -22.17
CA THR A 333 23.54 8.54 -23.15
C THR A 333 22.39 8.34 -24.13
N PHE A 334 22.71 7.88 -25.35
CA PHE A 334 21.70 7.51 -26.34
C PHE A 334 20.81 6.36 -25.88
N ALA A 335 21.37 5.42 -25.10
CA ALA A 335 20.64 4.30 -24.52
C ALA A 335 19.55 4.78 -23.54
N CYS A 336 19.87 5.79 -22.70
CA CYS A 336 18.89 6.42 -21.82
C CYS A 336 17.73 7.03 -22.61
N ALA A 337 18.03 7.87 -23.61
CA ALA A 337 17.00 8.48 -24.45
C ALA A 337 16.13 7.42 -25.16
N GLU A 338 16.74 6.36 -25.69
CA GLU A 338 16.02 5.29 -26.40
C GLU A 338 15.01 4.56 -25.50
N VAL A 339 15.42 4.17 -24.29
CA VAL A 339 14.51 3.42 -23.39
C VAL A 339 13.41 4.32 -22.82
N VAL A 340 13.69 5.60 -22.57
CA VAL A 340 12.69 6.57 -22.09
C VAL A 340 11.68 6.88 -23.20
N ILE A 341 12.13 7.07 -24.44
CA ILE A 341 11.21 7.25 -25.59
C ILE A 341 10.28 6.04 -25.73
N LYS A 342 10.82 4.83 -25.61
CA LYS A 342 10.01 3.62 -25.67
C LYS A 342 9.03 3.49 -24.50
N ALA A 343 9.42 3.91 -23.30
CA ALA A 343 8.54 3.92 -22.12
C ALA A 343 7.34 4.86 -22.33
N MET A 344 7.57 6.04 -22.92
CA MET A 344 6.49 6.99 -23.23
C MET A 344 5.46 6.43 -24.21
N GLU A 345 5.84 5.50 -25.10
CA GLU A 345 4.87 4.82 -25.98
C GLU A 345 3.84 3.97 -25.19
N GLN A 346 4.15 3.65 -23.93
CA GLN A 346 3.34 2.84 -23.03
C GLN A 346 2.71 3.66 -21.89
N GLY A 347 2.83 4.99 -21.92
CA GLY A 347 2.31 5.87 -20.86
C GLY A 347 3.28 6.08 -19.69
N GLU A 348 4.50 5.55 -19.74
CA GLU A 348 5.47 5.59 -18.64
C GLU A 348 6.64 6.56 -18.89
N GLY A 349 7.40 6.91 -17.85
CA GLY A 349 8.68 7.61 -17.97
C GLY A 349 8.60 9.10 -18.34
N PHE A 350 7.41 9.72 -18.33
CA PHE A 350 7.19 11.12 -18.70
C PHE A 350 7.94 12.12 -17.83
N GLU A 351 8.04 11.86 -16.53
CA GLU A 351 8.80 12.70 -15.60
C GLU A 351 10.27 12.79 -16.00
N LEU A 352 10.91 11.63 -16.21
CA LEU A 352 12.29 11.54 -16.66
C LEU A 352 12.46 12.15 -18.06
N ALA A 353 11.51 11.91 -18.96
CA ALA A 353 11.54 12.50 -20.30
C ALA A 353 11.53 14.04 -20.25
N ARG A 354 10.72 14.62 -19.35
CA ARG A 354 10.70 16.07 -19.09
C ARG A 354 12.04 16.55 -18.54
N ALA A 355 12.60 15.86 -17.56
CA ALA A 355 13.89 16.22 -16.97
C ALA A 355 15.06 16.15 -17.97
N LEU A 356 14.98 15.26 -18.97
CA LEU A 356 15.97 15.09 -20.03
C LEU A 356 15.70 15.95 -21.28
N GLU A 357 14.67 16.79 -21.27
CA GLU A 357 14.24 17.60 -22.40
C GLU A 357 13.96 16.78 -23.68
N LEU A 358 13.49 15.54 -23.52
CA LEU A 358 13.03 14.69 -24.62
C LEU A 358 11.68 15.21 -25.17
N PRO A 359 11.27 14.83 -26.39
CA PRO A 359 10.01 15.31 -26.97
C PRO A 359 8.79 14.62 -26.33
N TYR A 360 8.48 14.95 -25.07
CA TYR A 360 7.41 14.32 -24.29
C TYR A 360 6.01 14.86 -24.62
N HIS A 361 5.88 16.16 -24.93
CA HIS A 361 4.56 16.77 -25.20
C HIS A 361 3.75 16.05 -26.29
N PRO A 362 4.31 15.75 -27.50
CA PRO A 362 3.55 15.06 -28.53
C PRO A 362 3.15 13.62 -28.15
N ALA A 363 3.96 12.96 -27.31
CA ALA A 363 3.65 11.61 -26.84
C ALA A 363 2.50 11.63 -25.81
N ALA A 364 2.56 12.55 -24.84
CA ALA A 364 1.50 12.75 -23.85
C ALA A 364 0.18 13.14 -24.53
N GLU A 365 0.23 14.11 -25.44
CA GLU A 365 -0.94 14.58 -26.19
C GLU A 365 -1.61 13.43 -26.95
N LYS A 366 -0.82 12.60 -27.62
CA LYS A 366 -1.34 11.44 -28.35
C LYS A 366 -2.12 10.50 -27.42
N LEU A 367 -1.55 10.12 -26.28
CA LEU A 367 -2.17 9.20 -25.32
C LEU A 367 -3.42 9.81 -24.67
N VAL A 368 -3.36 11.07 -24.25
CA VAL A 368 -4.51 11.82 -23.72
C VAL A 368 -5.65 11.89 -24.74
N ARG A 369 -5.34 12.08 -26.03
CA ARG A 369 -6.36 12.09 -27.09
C ARG A 369 -6.94 10.70 -27.39
N GLU A 370 -6.17 9.63 -27.18
CA GLU A 370 -6.61 8.24 -27.38
C GLU A 370 -7.55 7.76 -26.26
N ASP A 371 -7.19 8.03 -25.01
CA ASP A 371 -8.00 7.73 -23.83
C ASP A 371 -7.76 8.77 -22.73
N PRO A 372 -8.55 9.86 -22.68
CA PRO A 372 -8.32 10.97 -21.76
C PRO A 372 -8.47 10.55 -20.30
N LEU A 373 -9.51 9.78 -19.95
CA LEU A 373 -9.73 9.36 -18.57
C LEU A 373 -8.73 8.30 -18.11
N GLY A 374 -8.30 7.40 -19.01
CA GLY A 374 -7.25 6.43 -18.72
C GLY A 374 -5.84 7.04 -18.60
N ASN A 375 -5.60 8.22 -19.17
CA ASN A 375 -4.30 8.89 -19.18
C ASN A 375 -4.33 10.27 -18.51
N VAL A 376 -5.18 10.43 -17.48
CA VAL A 376 -5.40 11.74 -16.85
C VAL A 376 -4.10 12.38 -16.37
N GLU A 377 -3.19 11.58 -15.79
CA GLU A 377 -1.90 12.03 -15.24
C GLU A 377 -0.96 12.59 -16.30
N LEU A 378 -1.20 12.25 -17.58
CA LEU A 378 -0.42 12.74 -18.71
C LEU A 378 -0.88 14.13 -19.19
N LEU A 379 -2.02 14.64 -18.70
CA LEU A 379 -2.56 15.93 -19.13
C LEU A 379 -1.55 17.06 -18.90
N SER A 380 -0.96 17.14 -17.70
CA SER A 380 0.04 18.17 -17.36
C SER A 380 1.29 18.11 -18.26
N TYR A 381 1.61 16.93 -18.81
CA TYR A 381 2.69 16.75 -19.80
C TYR A 381 2.26 17.07 -21.23
N ALA A 382 0.97 17.01 -21.56
CA ALA A 382 0.43 17.35 -22.87
C ALA A 382 0.21 18.86 -23.05
N LEU A 383 -0.07 19.58 -21.96
CA LEU A 383 -0.33 21.02 -22.00
C LEU A 383 0.92 21.81 -22.39
N THR A 384 0.72 22.84 -23.22
CA THR A 384 1.80 23.71 -23.73
C THR A 384 1.42 25.20 -23.63
N THR A 385 2.16 26.07 -24.32
CA THR A 385 1.77 27.48 -24.49
C THR A 385 0.73 27.71 -25.59
N ASP A 386 0.38 26.67 -26.36
CA ASP A 386 -0.69 26.74 -27.36
C ASP A 386 -2.07 26.67 -26.70
N GLN A 387 -2.70 27.84 -26.55
CA GLN A 387 -4.01 27.96 -25.91
C GLN A 387 -5.11 27.19 -26.66
N LEU A 388 -5.05 27.13 -27.99
CA LEU A 388 -6.07 26.44 -28.77
C LEU A 388 -5.97 24.92 -28.54
N ASN A 389 -4.74 24.38 -28.57
CA ASN A 389 -4.51 22.97 -28.28
C ASN A 389 -4.93 22.61 -26.85
N ASN A 390 -4.59 23.46 -25.88
CA ASN A 390 -4.98 23.23 -24.49
C ASN A 390 -6.51 23.22 -24.31
N GLN A 391 -7.24 24.13 -24.98
CA GLN A 391 -8.71 24.13 -24.98
C GLN A 391 -9.30 22.87 -25.61
N GLU A 392 -8.69 22.36 -26.69
CA GLU A 392 -9.12 21.10 -27.28
C GLU A 392 -8.91 19.91 -26.34
N LEU A 393 -7.79 19.89 -25.61
CA LEU A 393 -7.46 18.84 -24.65
C LEU A 393 -8.39 18.88 -23.43
N THR A 394 -8.59 20.05 -22.80
CA THR A 394 -9.54 20.17 -21.67
C THR A 394 -10.96 19.87 -22.10
N GLY A 395 -11.33 20.25 -23.33
CA GLY A 395 -12.61 19.93 -23.94
C GLY A 395 -12.87 18.43 -24.17
N LEU A 396 -11.86 17.56 -24.06
CA LEU A 396 -12.06 16.11 -24.00
C LEU A 396 -12.68 15.69 -22.66
N TYR A 397 -12.16 16.25 -21.57
CA TYR A 397 -12.62 15.96 -20.21
C TYR A 397 -13.98 16.58 -19.93
N GLU A 398 -14.23 17.80 -20.42
CA GLU A 398 -15.55 18.46 -20.33
C GLU A 398 -16.66 17.63 -20.98
N LYS A 399 -16.34 16.85 -22.02
CA LYS A 399 -17.27 15.95 -22.70
C LYS A 399 -17.36 14.57 -22.06
N ALA A 400 -16.26 14.09 -21.50
CA ALA A 400 -16.18 12.77 -20.88
C ALA A 400 -16.85 12.75 -19.49
N LEU A 401 -16.75 13.86 -18.75
CA LEU A 401 -17.29 13.98 -17.40
C LEU A 401 -18.71 14.58 -17.39
N PRO A 402 -19.61 14.09 -16.52
CA PRO A 402 -20.97 14.59 -16.41
C PRO A 402 -21.05 15.88 -15.57
N LEU A 403 -20.40 16.97 -16.00
CA LEU A 403 -20.17 18.19 -15.19
C LEU A 403 -21.45 18.82 -14.63
N GLU A 404 -22.51 18.99 -15.44
CA GLU A 404 -23.80 19.53 -14.98
C GLU A 404 -24.43 18.65 -13.89
N ALA A 405 -24.24 17.35 -14.05
CA ALA A 405 -24.76 16.31 -13.18
C ALA A 405 -24.01 16.34 -11.83
N LEU A 406 -22.68 16.47 -11.86
CA LEU A 406 -21.83 16.63 -10.67
C LEU A 406 -22.17 17.92 -9.90
N ALA A 407 -22.38 19.03 -10.60
CA ALA A 407 -22.83 20.29 -9.98
C ALA A 407 -24.21 20.15 -9.30
N ALA A 408 -25.12 19.36 -9.89
CA ALA A 408 -26.43 19.07 -9.31
C ALA A 408 -26.43 17.94 -8.25
N GLY A 409 -25.28 17.31 -8.00
CA GLY A 409 -25.13 16.16 -7.12
C GLY A 409 -25.83 14.88 -7.61
N ARG A 410 -25.93 14.66 -8.93
CA ARG A 410 -26.61 13.51 -9.56
C ARG A 410 -25.98 13.17 -10.90
N VAL A 411 -25.50 11.95 -11.14
CA VAL A 411 -24.95 11.57 -12.47
C VAL A 411 -26.05 11.27 -13.51
N GLN A 412 -27.11 10.54 -13.13
CA GLN A 412 -28.28 10.24 -13.98
C GLN A 412 -29.53 9.93 -13.13
N PRO A 413 -30.77 10.02 -13.69
CA PRO A 413 -31.96 9.51 -13.00
C PRO A 413 -31.88 7.98 -12.85
N GLY A 414 -31.57 7.51 -11.63
CA GLY A 414 -31.44 6.08 -11.32
C GLY A 414 -30.02 5.51 -11.42
N GLY A 415 -29.00 6.35 -11.55
CA GLY A 415 -27.59 5.93 -11.44
C GLY A 415 -27.24 5.54 -10.00
N ASP A 416 -26.25 4.65 -9.86
CA ASP A 416 -25.74 4.19 -8.56
C ASP A 416 -24.87 5.28 -7.91
N GLU A 417 -24.89 5.39 -6.58
CA GLU A 417 -24.08 6.37 -5.81
C GLU A 417 -22.58 6.18 -6.07
N LEU A 418 -22.15 4.95 -6.36
CA LEU A 418 -20.79 4.62 -6.74
C LEU A 418 -20.33 5.31 -8.03
N GLU A 419 -21.22 5.42 -9.04
CA GLU A 419 -20.90 6.10 -10.30
C GLU A 419 -20.69 7.61 -10.09
N LEU A 420 -21.40 8.20 -9.13
CA LEU A 420 -21.24 9.60 -8.75
C LEU A 420 -19.91 9.86 -8.04
N GLU A 421 -19.51 8.99 -7.11
CA GLU A 421 -18.23 9.12 -6.41
C GLU A 421 -17.04 8.94 -7.35
N LEU A 422 -17.08 7.93 -8.24
CA LEU A 422 -16.03 7.73 -9.24
C LEU A 422 -15.88 8.96 -10.16
N ALA A 423 -17.00 9.57 -10.56
CA ALA A 423 -16.98 10.78 -11.37
C ALA A 423 -16.41 12.00 -10.60
N TYR A 424 -16.63 12.12 -9.28
CA TYR A 424 -15.96 13.13 -8.47
C TYR A 424 -14.45 12.89 -8.39
N MET A 425 -14.02 11.66 -8.14
CA MET A 425 -12.59 11.33 -8.11
C MET A 425 -11.92 11.67 -9.44
N GLN A 426 -12.53 11.29 -10.56
CA GLN A 426 -12.01 11.62 -11.88
C GLN A 426 -11.95 13.14 -12.12
N LEU A 427 -12.99 13.89 -11.73
CA LEU A 427 -12.97 15.36 -11.84
C LEU A 427 -11.83 15.97 -11.01
N ALA A 428 -11.66 15.54 -9.75
CA ALA A 428 -10.57 16.01 -8.90
C ALA A 428 -9.19 15.70 -9.51
N MET A 429 -9.00 14.49 -10.05
CA MET A 429 -7.75 14.13 -10.72
C MET A 429 -7.48 15.01 -11.94
N VAL A 430 -8.47 15.24 -12.82
CA VAL A 430 -8.34 16.13 -13.98
C VAL A 430 -7.95 17.55 -13.55
N VAL A 431 -8.69 18.11 -12.58
CA VAL A 431 -8.45 19.46 -12.10
C VAL A 431 -7.07 19.61 -11.49
N GLY A 432 -6.59 18.61 -10.73
CA GLY A 432 -5.24 18.62 -10.18
C GLY A 432 -4.13 18.76 -11.24
N GLN A 433 -4.34 18.23 -12.46
CA GLN A 433 -3.38 18.34 -13.56
C GLN A 433 -3.30 19.74 -14.18
N LEU A 434 -4.23 20.64 -13.84
CA LEU A 434 -4.28 22.02 -14.34
C LEU A 434 -3.46 22.99 -13.46
N TYR A 435 -2.88 22.51 -12.37
CA TYR A 435 -1.94 23.26 -11.54
C TYR A 435 -0.76 23.75 -12.39
N GLY A 436 -0.46 25.06 -12.36
CA GLY A 436 0.58 25.65 -13.22
C GLY A 436 0.14 26.09 -14.61
N PHE A 437 -1.14 25.94 -14.95
CA PHE A 437 -1.67 26.33 -16.26
C PHE A 437 -2.84 27.33 -16.14
N PRO A 438 -2.58 28.61 -15.80
CA PRO A 438 -3.65 29.55 -15.51
C PRO A 438 -4.61 29.77 -16.68
N GLY A 439 -5.91 29.67 -16.40
CA GLY A 439 -7.00 29.86 -17.37
C GLY A 439 -7.20 28.69 -18.36
N VAL A 440 -6.54 27.55 -18.15
CA VAL A 440 -6.75 26.34 -18.94
C VAL A 440 -7.79 25.46 -18.25
N GLY A 441 -8.89 25.13 -18.95
CA GLY A 441 -9.93 24.25 -18.39
C GLY A 441 -10.80 24.92 -17.32
N GLU A 442 -11.07 26.23 -17.46
CA GLU A 442 -11.87 27.01 -16.49
C GLU A 442 -13.21 26.34 -16.14
N ASP A 443 -13.89 25.72 -17.11
CA ASP A 443 -15.16 25.03 -16.90
C ASP A 443 -15.03 23.79 -15.97
N LEU A 444 -13.90 23.09 -16.02
CA LEU A 444 -13.62 21.94 -15.15
C LEU A 444 -13.33 22.39 -13.71
N VAL A 445 -12.51 23.44 -13.55
CA VAL A 445 -12.20 24.01 -12.23
C VAL A 445 -13.47 24.62 -11.62
N HIS A 446 -14.27 25.33 -12.41
CA HIS A 446 -15.57 25.85 -11.98
C HIS A 446 -16.50 24.72 -11.52
N ALA A 447 -16.64 23.66 -12.32
CA ALA A 447 -17.48 22.51 -11.95
C ALA A 447 -17.02 21.88 -10.62
N ALA A 448 -15.72 21.74 -10.39
CA ALA A 448 -15.17 21.16 -9.16
C ALA A 448 -15.39 22.06 -7.93
N LEU A 449 -15.24 23.38 -8.06
CA LEU A 449 -15.53 24.36 -6.99
C LEU A 449 -17.01 24.32 -6.55
N HIS A 450 -17.93 24.10 -7.49
CA HIS A 450 -19.36 24.21 -7.26
C HIS A 450 -20.08 22.86 -7.07
N CYS A 451 -19.35 21.75 -7.18
CA CYS A 451 -19.93 20.44 -6.91
C CYS A 451 -20.02 20.17 -5.40
N GLY A 452 -20.83 19.19 -5.00
CA GLY A 452 -21.08 18.86 -3.59
C GLY A 452 -20.00 18.02 -2.89
N ASN A 453 -18.82 17.81 -3.50
CA ASN A 453 -17.78 16.91 -3.02
C ASN A 453 -16.57 17.69 -2.48
N ALA A 454 -16.13 17.38 -1.26
CA ALA A 454 -15.08 18.12 -0.56
C ALA A 454 -13.70 18.01 -1.24
N LEU A 455 -13.33 16.84 -1.76
CA LEU A 455 -12.06 16.63 -2.45
C LEU A 455 -11.96 17.48 -3.71
N CYS A 456 -13.03 17.50 -4.52
CA CYS A 456 -13.09 18.34 -5.71
C CYS A 456 -12.92 19.83 -5.38
N GLN A 457 -13.62 20.30 -4.34
CA GLN A 457 -13.54 21.68 -3.89
C GLN A 457 -12.13 22.05 -3.41
N GLU A 458 -11.50 21.19 -2.60
CA GLU A 458 -10.15 21.41 -2.08
C GLU A 458 -9.12 21.50 -3.20
N VAL A 459 -9.10 20.53 -4.12
CA VAL A 459 -8.16 20.52 -5.25
C VAL A 459 -8.39 21.73 -6.15
N ALA A 460 -9.65 22.08 -6.43
CA ALA A 460 -9.96 23.23 -7.28
C ALA A 460 -9.56 24.57 -6.63
N GLN A 461 -9.71 24.70 -5.31
CA GLN A 461 -9.24 25.87 -4.56
C GLN A 461 -7.72 26.01 -4.64
N GLN A 462 -6.97 24.92 -4.45
CA GLN A 462 -5.51 24.93 -4.58
C GLN A 462 -5.06 25.36 -5.98
N VAL A 463 -5.75 24.89 -7.02
CA VAL A 463 -5.49 25.28 -8.42
C VAL A 463 -5.83 26.76 -8.66
N GLU A 464 -7.00 27.24 -8.22
CA GLU A 464 -7.41 28.65 -8.39
C GLU A 464 -6.46 29.61 -7.63
N GLU A 465 -6.10 29.28 -6.39
CA GLU A 465 -5.12 30.03 -5.60
C GLU A 465 -3.78 30.12 -6.33
N GLN A 466 -3.30 29.00 -6.87
CA GLN A 466 -2.04 29.01 -7.60
C GLN A 466 -2.12 29.80 -8.92
N TRP A 467 -3.25 29.75 -9.62
CA TRP A 467 -3.44 30.59 -10.80
C TRP A 467 -3.38 32.07 -10.43
N HIS A 468 -3.97 32.47 -9.31
CA HIS A 468 -3.87 33.84 -8.79
C HIS A 468 -2.43 34.24 -8.46
N ASP A 469 -1.65 33.36 -7.83
CA ASP A 469 -0.23 33.59 -7.55
C ASP A 469 0.60 33.75 -8.84
N LEU A 470 0.19 33.09 -9.92
CA LEU A 470 0.77 33.24 -11.26
C LEU A 470 0.22 34.46 -12.04
N GLY A 471 -0.64 35.28 -11.42
CA GLY A 471 -1.13 36.54 -11.99
C GLY A 471 -2.44 36.43 -12.80
N TRP A 472 -3.15 35.31 -12.71
CA TRP A 472 -4.50 35.18 -13.25
C TRP A 472 -5.49 35.95 -12.38
N SER A 473 -6.39 36.72 -13.00
CA SER A 473 -7.17 37.76 -12.30
C SER A 473 -8.68 37.65 -12.49
N HIS A 474 -9.14 36.63 -13.21
CA HIS A 474 -10.57 36.34 -13.32
C HIS A 474 -11.01 35.59 -12.05
N GLN A 475 -12.29 35.68 -11.66
CA GLN A 475 -12.81 34.91 -10.53
C GLN A 475 -13.70 33.80 -11.08
N LEU A 476 -13.43 32.54 -10.74
CA LEU A 476 -14.36 31.43 -11.06
C LEU A 476 -15.52 31.38 -10.06
N CYS A 477 -15.39 32.04 -8.90
CA CYS A 477 -16.47 32.22 -7.93
C CYS A 477 -17.55 33.19 -8.43
N ASN A 478 -18.50 32.72 -9.25
CA ASN A 478 -19.84 33.32 -9.39
C ASN A 478 -20.91 32.27 -9.69
#